data_AF-A0AAN8ZUF2-F1
#
_entry.id   AF-A0AAN8ZUF2-F1
#
_cell.length_a   1.000
_cell.length_b   1.000
_cell.length_c   1.000
_cell.angle_alpha   90.00
_cell.angle_beta   90.00
_cell.angle_gamma   90.00
#
_symmetry.space_group_name_H-M   'P 1'
#
loop_
_entity.id
_entity.type
_entity.pdbx_description
1 polymer ?
#
loop_
_entity_poly.entity_id
_entity_poly.type
_entity_poly.pdbx_seq_one_letter_code
_entity_poly.pdbx_strand_id
1 'polypeptide(L)'
;MGKYSCSTAAETLEWIRAIIDFLRPYSSLLHAHVVNFFKDRLWESLDSEWINCLKDESVENLANLPSGLVQDYWPSSLKEFILALRSLVFPRAPAELQKVFHNIHIKSIDKVLTQGMNSKKKHEIEILATVVDYIARSVGSHTVVDVGAGQGYLAQVLSFQHELSVIAIDACSHHGGVTNARAERIKKHYTAVKQKSVLGNRNFHMPKIVTCRVLNTDTLRGLTNPSKPDNIEEPRFLGQDLAELTHEGHSERNQSSLCFTNNKVPLVLAGLHACGDLSVTMLRTFLECKEIKAVISIGCCYNLLTEAELEDVNSQCGFPLSRGVKSTGFSLGKSSRDLACQSAERWKCLGNDAALHNFDLHAFRAAFQMVLFEYFPEVLESNPSIGRQGKALRRQQQRRIIESPLCSGSCTSPWSSDWKNSKMNESPNDKCGLASDIDTSMTFSHHSGGKDEAKTVDKYSAFMKFCQNGLSRLDIKSLHDNDFLTIWKKVEPFTGLVGPYWSIRAALGPLLETFLLLDRLLFLQEQGDALEALMLPLFDPVLSPRNMVIFARKT
;
A
#
# COMPACT_ATOMS: atom_id res chain seq x y z
N MET A 1 2.61 -16.39 -23.60
CA MET A 1 1.21 -16.41 -23.12
C MET A 1 1.13 -17.45 -22.00
N GLY A 2 0.49 -17.11 -20.89
CA GLY A 2 0.43 -17.97 -19.70
C GLY A 2 -0.55 -19.13 -19.85
N LYS A 3 -0.46 -20.10 -18.94
CA LYS A 3 -1.36 -21.27 -18.86
C LYS A 3 -2.82 -20.88 -18.57
N TYR A 4 -3.05 -19.72 -17.94
CA TYR A 4 -4.35 -19.25 -17.52
C TYR A 4 -4.70 -17.90 -18.14
N SER A 5 -6.00 -17.64 -18.26
CA SER A 5 -6.62 -16.40 -18.74
C SER A 5 -7.57 -15.85 -17.67
N CYS A 6 -7.92 -14.58 -17.76
CA CYS A 6 -8.95 -13.95 -16.94
C CYS A 6 -9.92 -13.12 -17.80
N SER A 7 -10.13 -13.52 -19.05
CA SER A 7 -11.02 -12.81 -19.99
C SER A 7 -12.49 -13.04 -19.67
N THR A 8 -12.83 -14.18 -19.05
CA THR A 8 -14.20 -14.48 -18.60
C THR A 8 -14.23 -14.85 -17.12
N ALA A 9 -15.41 -14.76 -16.50
CA ALA A 9 -15.60 -15.19 -15.11
C ALA A 9 -15.20 -16.66 -14.88
N ALA A 10 -15.47 -17.54 -15.85
CA ALA A 10 -15.16 -18.96 -15.76
C ALA A 10 -13.63 -19.20 -15.77
N GLU A 11 -12.91 -18.56 -16.69
CA GLU A 11 -11.45 -18.65 -16.77
C GLU A 11 -10.79 -18.07 -15.51
N THR A 12 -11.27 -16.92 -15.03
CA THR A 12 -10.77 -16.30 -13.78
C THR A 12 -10.98 -17.23 -12.59
N LEU A 13 -12.15 -17.88 -12.47
CA LEU A 13 -12.43 -18.82 -11.39
C LEU A 13 -11.59 -20.11 -11.49
N GLU A 14 -11.34 -20.61 -12.70
CA GLU A 14 -10.42 -21.74 -12.92
C GLU A 14 -9.00 -21.39 -12.44
N TRP A 15 -8.49 -20.22 -12.81
CA TRP A 15 -7.18 -19.75 -12.37
C TRP A 15 -7.12 -19.64 -10.84
N ILE A 16 -8.14 -19.06 -10.22
CA ILE A 16 -8.27 -18.99 -8.75
C ILE A 16 -8.20 -20.37 -8.11
N ARG A 17 -8.93 -21.37 -8.63
CA ARG A 17 -8.91 -22.73 -8.10
C ARG A 17 -7.53 -23.35 -8.19
N ALA A 18 -6.83 -23.17 -9.32
CA ALA A 18 -5.45 -23.62 -9.46
C ALA A 18 -4.49 -22.97 -8.44
N ILE A 19 -4.69 -21.68 -8.14
CA ILE A 19 -3.92 -21.00 -7.08
C ILE A 19 -4.22 -21.62 -5.71
N ILE A 20 -5.49 -21.82 -5.37
CA ILE A 20 -5.91 -22.43 -4.10
C ILE A 20 -5.31 -23.83 -3.95
N ASP A 21 -5.38 -24.66 -4.99
CA ASP A 21 -4.84 -26.01 -4.96
C ASP A 21 -3.31 -26.02 -4.81
N PHE A 22 -2.60 -25.06 -5.42
CA PHE A 22 -1.17 -24.87 -5.21
C PHE A 22 -0.84 -24.40 -3.78
N LEU A 23 -1.64 -23.51 -3.19
CA LEU A 23 -1.37 -22.92 -1.88
C LEU A 23 -1.68 -23.88 -0.72
N ARG A 24 -2.65 -24.79 -0.88
CA ARG A 24 -3.15 -25.67 0.19
C ARG A 24 -2.05 -26.50 0.90
N PRO A 25 -1.08 -27.12 0.20
CA PRO A 25 0.01 -27.87 0.85
C PRO A 25 0.96 -26.99 1.68
N TYR A 26 0.99 -25.67 1.44
CA TYR A 26 1.91 -24.73 2.08
C TYR A 26 1.24 -23.85 3.14
N SER A 27 0.13 -24.31 3.72
CA SER A 27 -0.64 -23.58 4.74
C SER A 27 0.21 -23.14 5.95
N SER A 28 1.11 -24.00 6.42
CA SER A 28 2.05 -23.68 7.52
C SER A 28 2.90 -22.44 7.19
N LEU A 29 3.39 -22.33 5.95
CA LEU A 29 4.22 -21.21 5.50
C LEU A 29 3.40 -19.92 5.33
N LEU A 30 2.14 -20.05 4.88
CA LEU A 30 1.20 -18.96 4.69
C LEU A 30 0.80 -18.31 6.01
N HIS A 31 0.37 -19.14 6.97
CA HIS A 31 -0.15 -18.67 8.25
C HIS A 31 0.94 -18.37 9.29
N ALA A 32 2.19 -18.76 9.03
CA ALA A 32 3.33 -18.50 9.90
C ALA A 32 3.44 -17.03 10.35
N HIS A 33 3.46 -16.85 11.67
CA HIS A 33 3.72 -15.57 12.30
C HIS A 33 5.24 -15.36 12.41
N VAL A 34 5.85 -14.70 11.41
CA VAL A 34 7.32 -14.71 11.22
C VAL A 34 8.16 -14.17 12.38
N VAL A 35 7.60 -13.35 13.28
CA VAL A 35 8.34 -12.92 14.49
C VAL A 35 8.46 -14.06 15.52
N ASN A 36 7.68 -15.13 15.41
CA ASN A 36 7.86 -16.34 16.20
C ASN A 36 8.87 -17.31 15.58
N PHE A 37 9.70 -16.87 14.61
CA PHE A 37 10.62 -17.75 13.89
C PHE A 37 11.42 -18.68 14.81
N PHE A 38 12.03 -18.13 15.86
CA PHE A 38 12.77 -18.92 16.86
C PHE A 38 11.88 -19.67 17.85
N LYS A 39 10.79 -19.04 18.29
CA LYS A 39 9.86 -19.62 19.27
C LYS A 39 9.21 -20.90 18.76
N ASP A 40 8.70 -20.86 17.53
CA ASP A 40 7.91 -21.93 16.92
C ASP A 40 8.79 -22.80 15.98
N ARG A 41 10.11 -22.56 15.95
CA ARG A 41 11.09 -23.22 15.07
C ARG A 41 10.63 -23.32 13.61
N LEU A 42 10.17 -22.19 13.05
CA LEU A 42 9.42 -22.19 11.78
C LEU A 42 10.17 -22.83 10.61
N TRP A 43 11.50 -22.84 10.62
CA TRP A 43 12.33 -23.47 9.58
C TRP A 43 12.08 -24.97 9.44
N GLU A 44 11.59 -25.66 10.47
CA GLU A 44 11.33 -27.11 10.43
C GLU A 44 10.07 -27.47 9.65
N SER A 45 9.22 -26.49 9.36
CA SER A 45 8.07 -26.67 8.48
C SER A 45 8.44 -26.72 6.99
N LEU A 46 9.68 -26.38 6.65
CA LEU A 46 10.19 -26.44 5.28
C LEU A 46 10.86 -27.79 5.00
N ASP A 47 10.90 -28.15 3.73
CA ASP A 47 11.68 -29.29 3.25
C ASP A 47 13.16 -29.12 3.66
N SER A 48 13.70 -30.17 4.28
CA SER A 48 15.07 -30.19 4.77
C SER A 48 16.11 -30.01 3.65
N GLU A 49 15.83 -30.46 2.42
CA GLU A 49 16.71 -30.22 1.28
C GLU A 49 16.73 -28.75 0.88
N TRP A 50 15.58 -28.07 0.97
CA TRP A 50 15.46 -26.66 0.59
C TRP A 50 16.24 -25.80 1.57
N ILE A 51 16.04 -25.98 2.88
CA ILE A 51 16.73 -25.18 3.88
C ILE A 51 18.25 -25.45 3.89
N ASN A 52 18.67 -26.70 3.69
CA ASN A 52 20.08 -27.05 3.62
C ASN A 52 20.76 -26.52 2.37
N CYS A 53 20.05 -26.46 1.23
CA CYS A 53 20.58 -25.82 0.03
C CYS A 53 20.70 -24.31 0.22
N LEU A 54 19.68 -23.67 0.80
CA LEU A 54 19.60 -22.21 0.85
C LEU A 54 20.39 -21.57 2.00
N LYS A 55 20.70 -22.31 3.07
CA LYS A 55 21.49 -21.75 4.20
C LYS A 55 22.88 -21.27 3.79
N ASP A 56 23.47 -21.93 2.79
CA ASP A 56 24.82 -21.63 2.29
C ASP A 56 24.77 -20.79 0.99
N GLU A 57 23.57 -20.35 0.60
CA GLU A 57 23.34 -19.59 -0.62
C GLU A 57 23.79 -18.13 -0.48
N SER A 58 24.22 -17.53 -1.59
CA SER A 58 24.59 -16.12 -1.60
C SER A 58 23.40 -15.20 -1.28
N VAL A 59 23.68 -14.06 -0.63
CA VAL A 59 22.66 -13.05 -0.32
C VAL A 59 21.95 -12.56 -1.58
N GLU A 60 22.68 -12.43 -2.69
CA GLU A 60 22.13 -12.04 -3.98
C GLU A 60 21.07 -13.04 -4.47
N ASN A 61 21.38 -14.34 -4.44
CA ASN A 61 20.45 -15.37 -4.87
C ASN A 61 19.23 -15.47 -3.95
N LEU A 62 19.43 -15.32 -2.63
CA LEU A 62 18.32 -15.25 -1.66
C LEU A 62 17.42 -14.04 -1.88
N ALA A 63 17.97 -12.87 -2.21
CA ALA A 63 17.20 -11.66 -2.51
C ALA A 63 16.43 -11.75 -3.84
N ASN A 64 16.94 -12.55 -4.78
CA ASN A 64 16.37 -12.78 -6.10
C ASN A 64 15.30 -13.89 -6.13
N LEU A 65 15.33 -14.82 -5.16
CA LEU A 65 14.37 -15.93 -5.06
C LEU A 65 12.90 -15.45 -5.08
N PRO A 66 12.48 -14.40 -4.34
CA PRO A 66 11.09 -13.92 -4.39
C PRO A 66 10.62 -13.47 -5.77
N SER A 67 11.52 -13.06 -6.67
CA SER A 67 11.22 -12.71 -8.07
C SER A 67 11.14 -13.93 -8.99
N GLY A 68 11.26 -15.15 -8.46
CA GLY A 68 11.13 -16.40 -9.19
C GLY A 68 12.38 -16.79 -9.99
N LEU A 69 13.56 -16.31 -9.57
CA LEU A 69 14.84 -16.76 -10.10
C LEU A 69 15.27 -18.06 -9.40
N VAL A 70 15.78 -19.00 -10.19
CA VAL A 70 16.23 -20.33 -9.74
C VAL A 70 17.67 -20.58 -10.18
N GLN A 71 18.40 -21.37 -9.41
CA GLN A 71 19.76 -21.80 -9.75
C GLN A 71 19.78 -23.26 -10.15
N ASP A 72 20.64 -23.62 -11.10
CA ASP A 72 20.67 -24.98 -11.66
C ASP A 72 20.98 -26.06 -10.61
N TYR A 73 21.87 -25.73 -9.66
CA TYR A 73 22.30 -26.62 -8.57
C TYR A 73 21.28 -26.75 -7.43
N TRP A 74 20.16 -26.01 -7.45
CA TRP A 74 19.11 -26.17 -6.44
C TRP A 74 18.37 -27.51 -6.61
N PRO A 75 17.83 -28.08 -5.50
CA PRO A 75 16.98 -29.27 -5.53
C PRO A 75 15.85 -29.13 -6.56
N SER A 76 15.54 -30.21 -7.27
CA SER A 76 14.48 -30.21 -8.29
C SER A 76 13.13 -29.81 -7.72
N SER A 77 12.78 -30.29 -6.52
CA SER A 77 11.53 -29.94 -5.83
C SER A 77 11.42 -28.44 -5.51
N LEU A 78 12.53 -27.78 -5.13
CA LEU A 78 12.56 -26.34 -4.89
C LEU A 78 12.37 -25.55 -6.19
N LYS A 79 13.06 -25.97 -7.27
CA LYS A 79 12.91 -25.35 -8.58
C LYS A 79 11.48 -25.50 -9.10
N GLU A 80 10.89 -26.69 -8.97
CA GLU A 80 9.50 -26.96 -9.34
C GLU A 80 8.53 -26.09 -8.55
N PHE A 81 8.71 -25.96 -7.23
CA PHE A 81 7.90 -25.06 -6.40
C PHE A 81 7.94 -23.62 -6.91
N ILE A 82 9.13 -23.06 -7.13
CA ILE A 82 9.30 -21.66 -7.57
C ILE A 82 8.75 -21.44 -8.99
N LEU A 83 9.00 -22.37 -9.90
CA LEU A 83 8.52 -22.28 -11.29
C LEU A 83 7.00 -22.45 -11.37
N ALA A 84 6.43 -23.39 -10.61
CA ALA A 84 4.98 -23.59 -10.52
C ALA A 84 4.30 -22.35 -9.94
N LEU A 85 4.82 -21.81 -8.84
CA LEU A 85 4.37 -20.55 -8.24
C LEU A 85 4.35 -19.43 -9.28
N ARG A 86 5.49 -19.21 -9.94
CA ARG A 86 5.64 -18.14 -10.95
C ARG A 86 4.66 -18.31 -12.11
N SER A 87 4.36 -19.54 -12.52
CA SER A 87 3.40 -19.82 -13.61
C SER A 87 1.95 -19.42 -13.27
N LEU A 88 1.63 -19.31 -11.97
CA LEU A 88 0.31 -18.92 -11.47
C LEU A 88 0.20 -17.42 -11.19
N VAL A 89 1.32 -16.69 -11.14
CA VAL A 89 1.33 -15.24 -10.89
C VAL A 89 0.88 -14.49 -12.14
N PHE A 90 -0.01 -13.52 -11.96
CA PHE A 90 -0.43 -12.64 -13.04
C PHE A 90 0.77 -11.79 -13.54
N PRO A 91 0.99 -11.67 -14.86
CA PRO A 91 2.12 -10.91 -15.42
C PRO A 91 2.19 -9.45 -14.91
N ARG A 92 3.38 -9.05 -14.45
CA ARG A 92 3.60 -7.72 -13.85
C ARG A 92 4.29 -6.72 -14.78
N ALA A 93 4.72 -7.14 -15.98
CA ALA A 93 5.31 -6.22 -16.95
C ALA A 93 4.26 -5.19 -17.42
N PRO A 94 4.56 -3.87 -17.47
CA PRO A 94 3.59 -2.85 -17.83
C PRO A 94 2.90 -3.15 -19.15
N ALA A 95 1.58 -2.98 -19.19
CA ALA A 95 0.79 -3.19 -20.40
C ALA A 95 1.07 -2.07 -21.40
N GLU A 96 1.10 -2.43 -22.68
CA GLU A 96 1.15 -1.45 -23.77
C GLU A 96 -0.19 -0.71 -23.86
N LEU A 97 -0.30 0.44 -23.19
CA LEU A 97 -1.56 1.17 -23.05
C LEU A 97 -2.22 1.51 -24.39
N GLN A 98 -1.45 1.70 -25.46
CA GLN A 98 -1.98 1.95 -26.82
C GLN A 98 -2.78 0.78 -27.38
N LYS A 99 -2.44 -0.45 -26.99
CA LYS A 99 -3.14 -1.67 -27.43
C LYS A 99 -4.45 -1.86 -26.67
N VAL A 100 -4.55 -1.32 -25.46
CA VAL A 100 -5.72 -1.44 -24.58
C VAL A 100 -6.67 -0.25 -24.76
N PHE A 101 -6.13 0.97 -24.83
CA PHE A 101 -6.87 2.21 -24.96
C PHE A 101 -6.48 2.89 -26.27
N HIS A 102 -7.40 2.94 -27.23
CA HIS A 102 -7.13 3.50 -28.54
C HIS A 102 -6.83 5.01 -28.45
N ASN A 103 -5.73 5.46 -29.06
CA ASN A 103 -5.27 6.86 -29.10
C ASN A 103 -4.99 7.49 -27.73
N ILE A 104 -4.56 6.71 -26.73
CA ILE A 104 -4.20 7.25 -25.43
C ILE A 104 -2.82 7.92 -25.50
N HIS A 105 -2.68 9.19 -25.15
CA HIS A 105 -1.36 9.84 -25.10
C HIS A 105 -1.04 10.25 -23.66
N ILE A 106 0.01 9.65 -23.09
CA ILE A 106 0.48 10.02 -21.76
C ILE A 106 0.99 11.46 -21.82
N LYS A 107 0.36 12.33 -21.03
CA LYS A 107 0.73 13.73 -20.92
C LYS A 107 1.72 13.91 -19.77
N SER A 108 2.87 14.51 -20.04
CA SER A 108 3.80 14.92 -18.98
C SER A 108 3.11 15.91 -18.03
N ILE A 109 3.34 15.75 -16.73
CA ILE A 109 2.73 16.63 -15.72
C ILE A 109 3.43 18.00 -15.71
N ASP A 110 2.64 19.08 -15.64
CA ASP A 110 3.19 20.44 -15.48
C ASP A 110 4.07 20.58 -14.23
N LYS A 111 5.19 21.32 -14.36
CA LYS A 111 6.18 21.46 -13.27
C LYS A 111 5.57 21.92 -11.94
N VAL A 112 4.61 22.84 -11.98
CA VAL A 112 3.90 23.34 -10.78
C VAL A 112 3.13 22.23 -10.07
N LEU A 113 2.56 21.28 -10.81
CA LEU A 113 1.78 20.17 -10.28
C LEU A 113 2.71 19.09 -9.69
N THR A 114 3.91 18.91 -10.24
CA THR A 114 4.90 17.93 -9.73
C THR A 114 5.55 18.29 -8.39
N GLN A 115 5.39 19.53 -7.91
CA GLN A 115 6.10 20.01 -6.72
C GLN A 115 5.86 19.13 -5.48
N GLY A 116 6.91 18.60 -4.87
CA GLY A 116 6.81 17.74 -3.69
C GLY A 116 6.33 16.31 -3.98
N MET A 117 6.20 15.89 -5.25
CA MET A 117 6.11 14.47 -5.59
C MET A 117 7.51 13.85 -5.61
N ASN A 118 7.65 12.62 -5.13
CA ASN A 118 8.83 11.80 -5.43
C ASN A 118 8.69 11.13 -6.81
N SER A 119 9.76 10.50 -7.31
CA SER A 119 9.78 9.82 -8.61
C SER A 119 8.64 8.82 -8.78
N LYS A 120 8.42 7.97 -7.77
CA LYS A 120 7.29 7.01 -7.73
C LYS A 120 5.94 7.73 -7.87
N LYS A 121 5.68 8.76 -7.07
CA LYS A 121 4.38 9.45 -7.05
C LYS A 121 4.12 10.17 -8.36
N LYS A 122 5.15 10.78 -8.95
CA LYS A 122 5.07 11.39 -10.29
C LYS A 122 4.69 10.34 -11.34
N HIS A 123 5.43 9.22 -11.39
CA HIS A 123 5.18 8.10 -12.30
C HIS A 123 3.75 7.57 -12.21
N GLU A 124 3.26 7.30 -10.99
CA GLU A 124 1.90 6.81 -10.78
C GLU A 124 0.83 7.78 -11.28
N ILE A 125 0.99 9.07 -10.97
CA ILE A 125 -0.03 10.09 -11.27
C ILE A 125 -0.05 10.43 -12.75
N GLU A 126 1.10 10.49 -13.41
CA GLU A 126 1.21 10.85 -14.82
C GLU A 126 0.44 9.86 -15.70
N ILE A 127 0.62 8.57 -15.40
CA ILE A 127 -0.06 7.48 -16.09
C ILE A 127 -1.53 7.43 -15.68
N LEU A 128 -1.82 7.41 -14.39
CA LEU A 128 -3.20 7.22 -13.90
C LEU A 128 -4.11 8.39 -14.29
N ALA A 129 -3.65 9.64 -14.22
CA ALA A 129 -4.46 10.79 -14.59
C ALA A 129 -4.89 10.72 -16.06
N THR A 130 -3.98 10.30 -16.95
CA THR A 130 -4.27 10.09 -18.37
C THR A 130 -5.33 9.00 -18.57
N VAL A 131 -5.21 7.87 -17.86
CA VAL A 131 -6.18 6.77 -17.95
C VAL A 131 -7.55 7.15 -17.41
N VAL A 132 -7.60 7.86 -16.27
CA VAL A 132 -8.86 8.35 -15.68
C VAL A 132 -9.56 9.33 -16.61
N ASP A 133 -8.83 10.27 -17.23
CA ASP A 133 -9.37 11.21 -18.22
C ASP A 133 -9.93 10.50 -19.45
N TYR A 134 -9.18 9.52 -19.99
CA TYR A 134 -9.65 8.71 -21.11
C TYR A 134 -10.96 7.99 -20.78
N ILE A 135 -11.01 7.31 -19.63
CA ILE A 135 -12.19 6.55 -19.20
C ILE A 135 -13.37 7.48 -18.95
N ALA A 136 -13.15 8.61 -18.25
CA ALA A 136 -14.20 9.58 -17.95
C ALA A 136 -14.87 10.08 -19.24
N ARG A 137 -14.07 10.48 -20.23
CA ARG A 137 -14.58 10.88 -21.55
C ARG A 137 -15.32 9.76 -22.26
N SER A 138 -14.82 8.52 -22.19
CA SER A 138 -15.44 7.36 -22.85
C SER A 138 -16.83 7.02 -22.30
N VAL A 139 -17.11 7.37 -21.04
CA VAL A 139 -18.43 7.16 -20.40
C VAL A 139 -19.27 8.44 -20.30
N GLY A 140 -18.85 9.52 -20.99
CA GLY A 140 -19.55 10.81 -20.99
C GLY A 140 -19.53 11.54 -19.65
N SER A 141 -18.62 11.17 -18.74
CA SER A 141 -18.46 11.82 -17.43
C SER A 141 -17.41 12.92 -17.47
N HIS A 142 -17.71 14.02 -16.76
CA HIS A 142 -16.78 15.11 -16.50
C HIS A 142 -16.45 15.23 -15.00
N THR A 143 -17.00 14.33 -14.18
CA THR A 143 -16.85 14.37 -12.72
C THR A 143 -16.21 13.09 -12.22
N VAL A 144 -15.08 13.25 -11.52
CA VAL A 144 -14.31 12.17 -10.91
C VAL A 144 -14.37 12.30 -9.39
N VAL A 145 -14.59 11.19 -8.71
CA VAL A 145 -14.44 11.09 -7.26
C VAL A 145 -13.11 10.39 -6.99
N ASP A 146 -12.14 11.14 -6.49
CA ASP A 146 -10.82 10.64 -6.06
C ASP A 146 -10.93 10.13 -4.62
N VAL A 147 -11.04 8.81 -4.46
CA VAL A 147 -11.30 8.14 -3.19
C VAL A 147 -9.98 7.73 -2.54
N GLY A 148 -9.75 8.20 -1.30
CA GLY A 148 -8.45 8.03 -0.64
C GLY A 148 -7.40 8.98 -1.19
N ALA A 149 -7.79 10.23 -1.46
CA ALA A 149 -6.98 11.21 -2.19
C ALA A 149 -5.62 11.53 -1.53
N GLY A 150 -5.48 11.29 -0.22
CA GLY A 150 -4.29 11.63 0.55
C GLY A 150 -3.98 13.13 0.39
N GLN A 151 -2.76 13.46 -0.02
CA GLN A 151 -2.36 14.85 -0.28
C GLN A 151 -2.93 15.45 -1.59
N GLY A 152 -3.86 14.75 -2.24
CA GLY A 152 -4.67 15.23 -3.36
C GLY A 152 -3.93 15.44 -4.66
N TYR A 153 -2.74 14.86 -4.83
CA TYR A 153 -1.92 15.05 -6.02
C TYR A 153 -2.63 14.63 -7.32
N LEU A 154 -3.36 13.50 -7.31
CA LEU A 154 -4.14 13.05 -8.46
C LEU A 154 -5.27 14.03 -8.76
N ALA A 155 -6.04 14.41 -7.74
CA ALA A 155 -7.07 15.43 -7.87
C ALA A 155 -6.57 16.74 -8.49
N GLN A 156 -5.38 17.23 -8.10
CA GLN A 156 -4.82 18.44 -8.71
C GLN A 156 -4.59 18.27 -10.22
N VAL A 157 -3.97 17.15 -10.64
CA VAL A 157 -3.65 16.93 -12.06
C VAL A 157 -4.93 16.76 -12.88
N LEU A 158 -5.89 15.98 -12.41
CA LEU A 158 -7.19 15.81 -13.07
C LEU A 158 -7.94 17.14 -13.22
N SER A 159 -7.92 17.99 -12.19
CA SER A 159 -8.65 19.26 -12.18
C SER A 159 -8.01 20.34 -13.05
N PHE A 160 -6.69 20.53 -12.93
CA PHE A 160 -6.00 21.65 -13.60
C PHE A 160 -5.52 21.31 -15.02
N GLN A 161 -5.05 20.08 -15.26
CA GLN A 161 -4.43 19.70 -16.53
C GLN A 161 -5.39 18.94 -17.44
N HIS A 162 -6.31 18.14 -16.88
CA HIS A 162 -7.34 17.43 -17.66
C HIS A 162 -8.71 18.13 -17.67
N GLU A 163 -8.84 19.26 -16.95
CA GLU A 163 -10.05 20.09 -16.89
C GLU A 163 -11.30 19.33 -16.39
N LEU A 164 -11.12 18.31 -15.55
CA LEU A 164 -12.21 17.53 -14.95
C LEU A 164 -12.71 18.16 -13.64
N SER A 165 -13.98 17.96 -13.32
CA SER A 165 -14.52 18.27 -11.98
C SER A 165 -14.12 17.15 -11.02
N VAL A 166 -13.43 17.46 -9.92
CA VAL A 166 -12.94 16.45 -8.99
C VAL A 166 -13.52 16.63 -7.60
N ILE A 167 -14.02 15.54 -7.00
CA ILE A 167 -14.36 15.43 -5.58
C ILE A 167 -13.29 14.55 -4.93
N ALA A 168 -12.39 15.15 -4.16
CA ALA A 168 -11.33 14.46 -3.44
C ALA A 168 -11.79 14.09 -2.04
N ILE A 169 -11.88 12.79 -1.74
CA ILE A 169 -12.33 12.26 -0.46
C ILE A 169 -11.14 11.65 0.28
N ASP A 170 -10.90 12.10 1.52
CA ASP A 170 -9.90 11.49 2.41
C ASP A 170 -10.42 11.47 3.86
N ALA A 171 -10.01 10.48 4.65
CA ALA A 171 -10.41 10.38 6.05
C ALA A 171 -9.61 11.33 6.98
N CYS A 172 -8.48 11.88 6.51
CA CYS A 172 -7.58 12.71 7.31
C CYS A 172 -7.80 14.20 7.03
N SER A 173 -8.24 14.95 8.06
CA SER A 173 -8.44 16.40 7.96
C SER A 173 -7.15 17.16 7.64
N HIS A 174 -6.00 16.70 8.15
CA HIS A 174 -4.70 17.27 7.80
C HIS A 174 -4.40 17.16 6.30
N HIS A 175 -4.69 16.00 5.70
CA HIS A 175 -4.57 15.81 4.25
C HIS A 175 -5.53 16.71 3.47
N GLY A 176 -6.77 16.88 3.95
CA GLY A 176 -7.73 17.82 3.39
C GLY A 176 -7.19 19.25 3.37
N GLY A 177 -6.66 19.73 4.49
CA GLY A 177 -6.03 21.06 4.59
C GLY A 177 -4.83 21.24 3.66
N VAL A 178 -3.94 20.24 3.59
CA VAL A 178 -2.77 20.23 2.67
C VAL A 178 -3.24 20.30 1.21
N THR A 179 -4.26 19.54 0.85
CA THR A 179 -4.82 19.51 -0.51
C THR A 179 -5.42 20.87 -0.88
N ASN A 180 -6.13 21.52 0.04
CA ASN A 180 -6.75 22.83 -0.19
C ASN A 180 -5.71 23.93 -0.39
N ALA A 181 -4.74 24.02 0.52
CA ALA A 181 -3.64 24.98 0.42
C ALA A 181 -2.83 24.79 -0.88
N ARG A 182 -2.71 23.55 -1.34
CA ARG A 182 -2.06 23.22 -2.61
C ARG A 182 -2.88 23.66 -3.82
N ALA A 183 -4.18 23.37 -3.83
CA ALA A 183 -5.10 23.79 -4.90
C ALA A 183 -5.06 25.31 -5.10
N GLU A 184 -5.15 26.08 -4.01
CA GLU A 184 -5.09 27.55 -4.07
C GLU A 184 -3.78 28.09 -4.63
N ARG A 185 -2.65 27.48 -4.25
CA ARG A 185 -1.33 27.86 -4.79
C ARG A 185 -1.23 27.61 -6.29
N ILE A 186 -1.72 26.44 -6.74
CA ILE A 186 -1.71 26.06 -8.15
C ILE A 186 -2.65 26.97 -8.94
N LYS A 187 -3.85 27.26 -8.42
CA LYS A 187 -4.81 28.19 -9.02
C LYS A 187 -4.17 29.55 -9.28
N LYS A 188 -3.52 30.14 -8.27
CA LYS A 188 -2.80 31.41 -8.41
C LYS A 188 -1.77 31.37 -9.54
N HIS A 189 -1.02 30.27 -9.66
CA HIS A 189 -0.05 30.09 -10.73
C HIS A 189 -0.72 30.06 -12.12
N TYR A 190 -1.74 29.21 -12.32
CA TYR A 190 -2.43 29.12 -13.61
C TYR A 190 -3.13 30.43 -14.00
N THR A 191 -3.71 31.15 -13.04
CA THR A 191 -4.30 32.48 -13.27
C THR A 191 -3.23 33.49 -13.70
N ALA A 192 -2.07 33.51 -13.03
CA ALA A 192 -0.98 34.43 -13.36
C ALA A 192 -0.32 34.12 -14.73
N VAL A 193 -0.21 32.84 -15.09
CA VAL A 193 0.30 32.42 -16.40
C VAL A 193 -0.70 32.79 -17.51
N LYS A 194 -2.01 32.58 -17.30
CA LYS A 194 -3.05 32.93 -18.28
C LYS A 194 -3.22 34.44 -18.50
N GLN A 195 -2.99 35.27 -17.50
CA GLN A 195 -3.01 36.73 -17.68
C GLN A 195 -1.92 37.24 -18.65
N LYS A 196 -0.89 36.44 -18.94
CA LYS A 196 0.16 36.75 -19.93
C LYS A 196 -0.13 36.23 -21.33
N SER A 197 -1.08 35.30 -21.49
CA SER A 197 -1.49 34.75 -22.78
C SER A 197 -2.88 35.31 -23.15
N VAL A 198 -3.00 36.06 -24.25
CA VAL A 198 -4.20 36.79 -24.69
C VAL A 198 -5.33 35.86 -25.19
N LEU A 199 -5.59 34.73 -24.52
CA LEU A 199 -6.60 33.76 -24.94
C LEU A 199 -7.45 33.25 -23.75
N GLY A 200 -8.63 33.85 -23.60
CA GLY A 200 -9.83 33.19 -23.05
C GLY A 200 -9.93 33.04 -21.52
N ASN A 201 -10.99 33.61 -20.96
CA ASN A 201 -11.42 33.49 -19.57
C ASN A 201 -12.00 32.07 -19.28
N ARG A 202 -11.17 31.03 -19.28
CA ARG A 202 -11.60 29.67 -18.87
C ARG A 202 -11.55 29.55 -17.34
N ASN A 203 -12.72 29.40 -16.70
CA ASN A 203 -12.83 29.08 -15.29
C ASN A 203 -12.32 27.65 -15.03
N PHE A 204 -11.24 27.51 -14.26
CA PHE A 204 -10.80 26.19 -13.80
C PHE A 204 -11.75 25.66 -12.74
N HIS A 205 -12.13 24.39 -12.84
CA HIS A 205 -12.78 23.70 -11.73
C HIS A 205 -11.74 23.52 -10.63
N MET A 206 -12.07 23.99 -9.42
CA MET A 206 -11.29 23.63 -8.23
C MET A 206 -11.67 22.22 -7.80
N PRO A 207 -10.70 21.39 -7.39
CA PRO A 207 -11.02 20.12 -6.77
C PRO A 207 -11.77 20.42 -5.47
N LYS A 208 -12.97 19.87 -5.34
CA LYS A 208 -13.77 19.94 -4.11
C LYS A 208 -13.23 18.92 -3.13
N ILE A 209 -12.89 19.34 -1.93
CA ILE A 209 -12.28 18.48 -0.91
C ILE A 209 -13.32 18.11 0.12
N VAL A 210 -13.42 16.83 0.42
CA VAL A 210 -14.33 16.29 1.43
C VAL A 210 -13.50 15.46 2.39
N THR A 211 -13.49 15.87 3.66
CA THR A 211 -12.89 15.05 4.73
C THR A 211 -13.97 14.14 5.29
N CYS A 212 -13.89 12.85 5.00
CA CYS A 212 -14.85 11.86 5.47
C CYS A 212 -14.23 10.47 5.52
N ARG A 213 -14.56 9.70 6.56
CA ARG A 213 -14.23 8.28 6.61
C ARG A 213 -15.31 7.51 5.84
N VAL A 214 -14.95 7.01 4.66
CA VAL A 214 -15.86 6.17 3.86
C VAL A 214 -15.94 4.79 4.53
N LEU A 215 -17.04 4.56 5.27
CA LEU A 215 -17.27 3.31 5.99
C LEU A 215 -18.10 2.31 5.18
N ASN A 216 -18.98 2.80 4.30
CA ASN A 216 -19.89 1.97 3.52
C ASN A 216 -20.29 2.67 2.20
N THR A 217 -21.08 1.97 1.40
CA THR A 217 -21.60 2.47 0.12
C THR A 217 -22.47 3.73 0.29
N ASP A 218 -23.31 3.79 1.32
CA ASP A 218 -24.23 4.92 1.54
C ASP A 218 -23.49 6.23 1.80
N THR A 219 -22.37 6.17 2.52
CA THR A 219 -21.50 7.34 2.76
C THR A 219 -20.99 7.89 1.44
N LEU A 220 -20.46 7.04 0.56
CA LEU A 220 -19.93 7.46 -0.73
C LEU A 220 -21.05 7.97 -1.65
N ARG A 221 -22.23 7.32 -1.63
CA ARG A 221 -23.43 7.73 -2.35
C ARG A 221 -23.90 9.13 -1.93
N GLY A 222 -23.97 9.40 -0.62
CA GLY A 222 -24.36 10.71 -0.10
C GLY A 222 -23.45 11.85 -0.59
N LEU A 223 -22.13 11.60 -0.62
CA LEU A 223 -21.12 12.55 -1.08
C LEU A 223 -21.13 12.80 -2.59
N THR A 224 -21.71 11.88 -3.36
CA THR A 224 -21.83 11.98 -4.81
C THR A 224 -23.05 12.78 -5.29
N ASN A 225 -23.98 13.13 -4.39
CA ASN A 225 -25.14 13.95 -4.75
C ASN A 225 -24.77 15.46 -4.79
N PRO A 226 -25.04 16.16 -5.91
CA PRO A 226 -24.66 17.56 -6.08
C PRO A 226 -25.54 18.55 -5.27
N SER A 227 -26.65 18.10 -4.68
CA SER A 227 -27.55 18.94 -3.88
C SER A 227 -27.07 19.05 -2.42
N LYS A 228 -26.26 20.09 -2.15
CA LYS A 228 -25.74 20.60 -0.86
C LYS A 228 -24.56 19.85 -0.22
N PRO A 229 -23.42 20.55 -0.07
CA PRO A 229 -22.69 20.45 1.20
C PRO A 229 -21.96 21.77 1.55
N ASP A 230 -22.61 22.92 1.43
CA ASP A 230 -21.96 24.19 1.78
C ASP A 230 -21.83 24.42 3.29
N ASN A 231 -22.38 23.55 4.14
CA ASN A 231 -22.09 23.52 5.57
C ASN A 231 -22.26 22.08 6.09
N ILE A 232 -21.18 21.31 6.15
CA ILE A 232 -21.10 20.16 7.06
C ILE A 232 -20.02 20.53 8.08
N GLU A 233 -20.46 21.18 9.16
CA GLU A 233 -19.83 20.93 10.46
C GLU A 233 -19.89 19.42 10.70
N GLU A 234 -18.82 18.89 11.29
CA GLU A 234 -18.62 17.47 11.63
C GLU A 234 -19.93 16.76 11.99
N PRO A 235 -20.20 15.55 11.48
CA PRO A 235 -21.28 14.74 12.01
C PRO A 235 -20.93 14.40 13.46
N ARG A 236 -21.51 15.14 14.40
CA ARG A 236 -21.50 14.76 15.82
C ARG A 236 -22.12 13.38 15.90
N PHE A 237 -21.34 12.43 16.40
CA PHE A 237 -21.79 11.10 16.74
C PHE A 237 -23.01 11.21 17.67
N LEU A 238 -24.19 10.83 17.19
CA LEU A 238 -25.30 10.49 18.08
C LEU A 238 -25.15 9.01 18.41
N GLY A 239 -24.34 8.75 19.42
CA GLY A 239 -24.09 7.42 19.96
C GLY A 239 -24.11 7.49 21.47
N GLN A 240 -25.26 7.81 22.05
CA GLN A 240 -25.73 7.44 23.39
C GLN A 240 -27.08 8.13 23.63
N ASP A 241 -27.92 7.49 24.44
CA ASP A 241 -29.23 7.92 24.93
C ASP A 241 -30.45 7.53 24.05
N LEU A 242 -30.74 6.23 24.06
CA LEU A 242 -32.11 5.73 23.97
C LEU A 242 -32.52 5.17 25.35
N ALA A 243 -32.90 6.08 26.23
CA ALA A 243 -33.82 5.80 27.32
C ALA A 243 -34.75 7.01 27.43
N GLU A 244 -36.05 6.74 27.38
CA GLU A 244 -37.15 7.63 27.79
C GLU A 244 -37.45 8.83 26.87
N LEU A 245 -38.53 8.73 26.08
CA LEU A 245 -39.80 9.42 26.39
C LEU A 245 -40.82 9.23 25.27
N THR A 246 -41.95 8.71 25.69
CA THR A 246 -43.24 8.57 25.00
C THR A 246 -43.98 9.90 24.81
N HIS A 247 -44.92 9.90 23.86
CA HIS A 247 -46.10 10.77 23.64
C HIS A 247 -46.08 11.84 22.52
N GLU A 248 -46.82 11.47 21.46
CA GLU A 248 -47.92 12.18 20.77
C GLU A 248 -47.78 13.60 20.21
N GLY A 249 -48.20 13.76 18.94
CA GLY A 249 -48.63 15.04 18.37
C GLY A 249 -48.67 15.09 16.83
N HIS A 250 -49.88 14.98 16.26
CA HIS A 250 -50.21 15.10 14.83
C HIS A 250 -49.78 16.42 14.15
N SER A 251 -49.42 16.34 12.86
CA SER A 251 -49.75 17.34 11.83
C SER A 251 -49.42 16.81 10.42
N GLU A 252 -50.47 16.59 9.60
CA GLU A 252 -50.39 16.31 8.17
C GLU A 252 -50.21 17.60 7.34
N ARG A 253 -49.77 17.42 6.07
CA ARG A 253 -49.61 18.39 4.94
C ARG A 253 -48.21 19.03 4.86
N ASN A 254 -47.42 18.86 3.79
CA ASN A 254 -47.75 18.82 2.38
C ASN A 254 -46.95 17.75 1.62
N GLN A 255 -47.65 16.80 1.01
CA GLN A 255 -47.18 16.10 -0.17
C GLN A 255 -47.25 17.09 -1.35
N SER A 256 -46.15 17.78 -1.65
CA SER A 256 -45.95 18.31 -3.00
C SER A 256 -45.14 17.29 -3.79
N SER A 257 -45.86 16.54 -4.61
CA SER A 257 -45.35 15.83 -5.78
C SER A 257 -44.59 16.83 -6.66
N LEU A 258 -43.30 16.98 -6.42
CA LEU A 258 -42.37 17.57 -7.37
C LEU A 258 -41.66 16.43 -8.09
N CYS A 259 -42.34 15.97 -9.14
CA CYS A 259 -41.76 15.25 -10.25
C CYS A 259 -40.63 16.08 -10.87
N PHE A 260 -39.44 16.02 -10.29
CA PHE A 260 -38.21 16.49 -10.91
C PHE A 260 -37.59 15.34 -11.69
N THR A 261 -37.47 15.52 -12.99
CA THR A 261 -36.64 14.72 -13.88
C THR A 261 -35.24 14.61 -13.28
N ASN A 262 -34.89 13.42 -12.79
CA ASN A 262 -33.71 13.14 -11.98
C ASN A 262 -32.45 13.07 -12.87
N ASN A 263 -32.01 14.20 -13.42
CA ASN A 263 -30.76 14.30 -14.20
C ASN A 263 -29.56 14.23 -13.26
N LYS A 264 -29.25 13.03 -12.74
CA LYS A 264 -28.04 12.79 -11.97
C LYS A 264 -26.84 12.69 -12.92
N VAL A 265 -25.80 13.46 -12.63
CA VAL A 265 -24.57 13.57 -13.44
C VAL A 265 -23.82 12.23 -13.43
N PRO A 266 -23.34 11.71 -14.58
CA PRO A 266 -22.51 10.51 -14.61
C PRO A 266 -21.19 10.75 -13.89
N LEU A 267 -20.74 9.76 -13.10
CA LEU A 267 -19.56 9.85 -12.24
C LEU A 267 -18.56 8.74 -12.54
N VAL A 268 -17.29 9.01 -12.24
CA VAL A 268 -16.20 8.02 -12.26
C VAL A 268 -15.58 7.95 -10.89
N LEU A 269 -15.42 6.75 -10.34
CA LEU A 269 -14.61 6.54 -9.14
C LEU A 269 -13.17 6.25 -9.53
N ALA A 270 -12.21 6.93 -8.90
CA ALA A 270 -10.79 6.64 -9.05
C ALA A 270 -10.14 6.53 -7.67
N GLY A 271 -9.23 5.56 -7.48
CA GLY A 271 -8.54 5.36 -6.20
C GLY A 271 -7.12 4.87 -6.40
N LEU A 272 -6.14 5.73 -6.14
CA LEU A 272 -4.72 5.40 -6.16
C LEU A 272 -4.26 5.01 -4.75
N HIS A 273 -4.00 3.72 -4.53
CA HIS A 273 -3.70 3.15 -3.20
C HIS A 273 -4.89 3.16 -2.24
N ALA A 274 -6.10 2.84 -2.73
CA ALA A 274 -7.26 2.62 -1.87
C ALA A 274 -6.97 1.47 -0.90
N CYS A 275 -6.73 1.80 0.37
CA CYS A 275 -6.18 0.88 1.36
C CYS A 275 -7.26 -0.04 1.96
N GLY A 276 -6.93 -1.32 2.14
CA GLY A 276 -7.83 -2.29 2.78
C GLY A 276 -9.22 -2.30 2.14
N ASP A 277 -10.23 -2.27 2.99
CA ASP A 277 -11.65 -2.34 2.62
C ASP A 277 -12.10 -1.15 1.75
N LEU A 278 -11.41 -0.01 1.76
CA LEU A 278 -11.76 1.13 0.91
C LEU A 278 -11.81 0.73 -0.56
N SER A 279 -10.84 -0.08 -1.01
CA SER A 279 -10.82 -0.58 -2.39
C SER A 279 -12.00 -1.48 -2.75
N VAL A 280 -12.56 -2.19 -1.76
CA VAL A 280 -13.72 -3.08 -1.91
C VAL A 280 -15.01 -2.28 -1.88
N THR A 281 -15.12 -1.33 -0.95
CA THR A 281 -16.24 -0.38 -0.87
C THR A 281 -16.40 0.39 -2.18
N MET A 282 -15.30 0.76 -2.85
CA MET A 282 -15.35 1.40 -4.18
C MET A 282 -16.00 0.49 -5.23
N LEU A 283 -15.65 -0.80 -5.27
CA LEU A 283 -16.22 -1.75 -6.23
C LEU A 283 -17.71 -2.02 -5.95
N ARG A 284 -18.09 -2.19 -4.68
CA ARG A 284 -19.51 -2.33 -4.28
C ARG A 284 -20.31 -1.10 -4.65
N THR A 285 -19.79 0.09 -4.31
CA THR A 285 -20.44 1.36 -4.65
C THR A 285 -20.63 1.52 -6.15
N PHE A 286 -19.63 1.14 -6.95
CA PHE A 286 -19.77 1.14 -8.40
C PHE A 286 -20.95 0.29 -8.87
N LEU A 287 -21.13 -0.91 -8.35
CA LEU A 287 -22.25 -1.77 -8.75
C LEU A 287 -23.60 -1.23 -8.25
N GLU A 288 -23.67 -0.77 -7.01
CA GLU A 288 -24.92 -0.30 -6.38
C GLU A 288 -25.44 1.04 -6.93
N CYS A 289 -24.56 1.96 -7.35
CA CYS A 289 -24.94 3.31 -7.78
C CYS A 289 -25.01 3.44 -9.31
N LYS A 290 -26.20 3.72 -9.86
CA LYS A 290 -26.43 3.84 -11.32
C LYS A 290 -25.74 5.03 -11.97
N GLU A 291 -25.46 6.06 -11.17
CA GLU A 291 -24.79 7.31 -11.53
C GLU A 291 -23.30 7.08 -11.80
N ILE A 292 -22.69 6.09 -11.12
CA ILE A 292 -21.30 5.75 -11.30
C ILE A 292 -21.18 4.85 -12.54
N LYS A 293 -20.56 5.40 -13.58
CA LYS A 293 -20.44 4.75 -14.88
C LYS A 293 -19.14 3.98 -15.05
N ALA A 294 -18.10 4.34 -14.30
CA ALA A 294 -16.84 3.60 -14.28
C ALA A 294 -16.14 3.67 -12.91
N VAL A 295 -15.28 2.69 -12.66
CA VAL A 295 -14.37 2.62 -11.51
C VAL A 295 -12.96 2.26 -11.95
N ILE A 296 -11.97 2.96 -11.39
CA ILE A 296 -10.53 2.69 -11.55
C ILE A 296 -9.95 2.49 -10.14
N SER A 297 -9.61 1.26 -9.79
CA SER A 297 -9.21 0.86 -8.44
C SER A 297 -7.79 0.28 -8.41
N ILE A 298 -6.92 0.89 -7.61
CA ILE A 298 -5.56 0.41 -7.32
C ILE A 298 -5.47 0.19 -5.81
N GLY A 299 -5.59 -1.07 -5.38
CA GLY A 299 -5.44 -1.47 -3.97
C GLY A 299 -3.99 -1.64 -3.55
N CYS A 300 -3.69 -1.61 -2.24
CA CYS A 300 -2.31 -1.82 -1.77
C CYS A 300 -2.16 -2.49 -0.40
N CYS A 301 -2.86 -2.03 0.64
CA CYS A 301 -2.73 -2.50 2.02
C CYS A 301 -3.68 -3.66 2.30
N TYR A 302 -3.41 -4.81 1.69
CA TYR A 302 -4.24 -6.02 1.83
C TYR A 302 -4.29 -6.54 3.27
N ASN A 303 -3.25 -6.29 4.06
CA ASN A 303 -3.22 -6.60 5.50
C ASN A 303 -4.31 -5.90 6.33
N LEU A 304 -4.85 -4.78 5.81
CA LEU A 304 -5.95 -4.05 6.44
C LEU A 304 -7.32 -4.50 5.93
N LEU A 305 -7.39 -5.51 5.05
CA LEU A 305 -8.66 -6.10 4.65
C LEU A 305 -9.26 -6.87 5.82
N THR A 306 -10.54 -6.63 6.05
CA THR A 306 -11.38 -7.53 6.85
C THR A 306 -11.57 -8.84 6.08
N GLU A 307 -11.66 -9.95 6.78
CA GLU A 307 -11.88 -11.27 6.20
C GLU A 307 -13.11 -11.90 6.85
N ALA A 308 -13.99 -12.50 6.05
CA ALA A 308 -15.16 -13.20 6.59
C ALA A 308 -14.72 -14.40 7.42
N GLU A 309 -15.28 -14.49 8.62
CA GLU A 309 -15.26 -15.71 9.42
C GLU A 309 -16.32 -16.67 8.86
N LEU A 310 -16.07 -17.99 8.96
CA LEU A 310 -16.90 -19.04 8.36
C LEU A 310 -18.38 -19.01 8.80
N GLU A 311 -18.71 -18.30 9.88
CA GLU A 311 -20.03 -18.28 10.51
C GLU A 311 -20.91 -17.06 10.14
N ASP A 312 -20.34 -16.02 9.51
CA ASP A 312 -21.09 -14.79 9.17
C ASP A 312 -21.25 -14.60 7.65
N VAL A 313 -22.25 -15.29 7.08
CA VAL A 313 -22.58 -15.28 5.64
C VAL A 313 -23.01 -13.88 5.15
N ASN A 314 -23.44 -13.00 6.07
CA ASN A 314 -23.90 -11.64 5.76
C ASN A 314 -22.86 -10.56 6.04
N SER A 315 -21.67 -10.93 6.53
CA SER A 315 -20.61 -9.96 6.83
C SER A 315 -20.13 -9.25 5.57
N GLN A 316 -20.20 -7.92 5.57
CA GLN A 316 -19.61 -7.07 4.54
C GLN A 316 -18.07 -7.00 4.69
N CYS A 317 -17.39 -8.13 4.55
CA CYS A 317 -15.93 -8.23 4.63
C CYS A 317 -15.20 -7.69 3.38
N GLY A 318 -13.90 -7.44 3.49
CA GLY A 318 -13.00 -7.09 2.40
C GLY A 318 -12.53 -8.29 1.57
N PHE A 319 -12.57 -9.51 2.12
CA PHE A 319 -12.25 -10.76 1.44
C PHE A 319 -12.98 -11.96 2.08
N PRO A 320 -13.45 -12.95 1.32
CA PRO A 320 -13.56 -12.96 -0.15
C PRO A 320 -14.73 -12.09 -0.65
N LEU A 321 -14.55 -11.49 -1.82
CA LEU A 321 -15.53 -10.57 -2.40
C LEU A 321 -16.48 -11.27 -3.37
N SER A 322 -15.96 -12.07 -4.30
CA SER A 322 -16.73 -12.78 -5.34
C SER A 322 -17.51 -13.98 -4.79
N ARG A 323 -18.62 -14.36 -5.44
CA ARG A 323 -19.36 -15.57 -5.08
C ARG A 323 -18.53 -16.82 -5.38
N GLY A 324 -17.76 -16.80 -6.46
CA GLY A 324 -16.85 -17.87 -6.84
C GLY A 324 -15.83 -18.19 -5.75
N VAL A 325 -15.11 -17.19 -5.23
CA VAL A 325 -14.14 -17.43 -4.14
C VAL A 325 -14.84 -17.81 -2.84
N LYS A 326 -15.97 -17.17 -2.49
CA LYS A 326 -16.78 -17.56 -1.32
C LYS A 326 -17.14 -19.04 -1.33
N SER A 327 -17.51 -19.58 -2.49
CA SER A 327 -17.88 -21.00 -2.64
C SER A 327 -16.72 -21.98 -2.41
N THR A 328 -15.47 -21.51 -2.48
CA THR A 328 -14.30 -22.37 -2.24
C THR A 328 -14.02 -22.62 -0.77
N GLY A 329 -14.56 -21.79 0.14
CA GLY A 329 -14.29 -21.87 1.58
C GLY A 329 -12.84 -21.56 1.97
N PHE A 330 -12.02 -21.03 1.06
CA PHE A 330 -10.61 -20.74 1.33
C PHE A 330 -10.43 -19.43 2.10
N SER A 331 -9.72 -19.50 3.23
CA SER A 331 -9.33 -18.34 4.04
C SER A 331 -7.84 -18.04 3.87
N LEU A 332 -7.49 -16.77 3.73
CA LEU A 332 -6.10 -16.30 3.65
C LEU A 332 -5.48 -16.15 5.03
N GLY A 333 -6.22 -15.61 6.00
CA GLY A 333 -5.69 -15.20 7.29
C GLY A 333 -4.77 -13.98 7.21
N LYS A 334 -4.51 -13.35 8.37
CA LYS A 334 -3.74 -12.10 8.48
C LYS A 334 -2.34 -12.21 7.87
N SER A 335 -1.60 -13.28 8.20
CA SER A 335 -0.22 -13.49 7.76
C SER A 335 -0.07 -13.55 6.23
N SER A 336 -1.04 -14.13 5.52
CA SER A 336 -1.04 -14.20 4.05
C SER A 336 -1.41 -12.85 3.44
N ARG A 337 -2.34 -12.10 4.04
CA ARG A 337 -2.66 -10.74 3.60
C ARG A 337 -1.48 -9.76 3.82
N ASP A 338 -0.73 -9.93 4.90
CA ASP A 338 0.56 -9.25 5.14
C ASP A 338 1.63 -9.62 4.10
N LEU A 339 1.62 -10.87 3.64
CA LEU A 339 2.58 -11.37 2.65
C LEU A 339 2.26 -10.87 1.23
N ALA A 340 0.98 -10.79 0.87
CA ALA A 340 0.53 -10.09 -0.34
C ALA A 340 0.96 -8.60 -0.34
N CYS A 341 1.19 -8.02 0.85
CA CYS A 341 1.73 -6.68 0.99
C CYS A 341 3.24 -6.55 0.73
N GLN A 342 3.98 -7.65 0.59
CA GLN A 342 5.40 -7.60 0.21
C GLN A 342 5.55 -7.45 -1.31
N SER A 343 6.74 -7.04 -1.77
CA SER A 343 7.07 -6.87 -3.18
C SER A 343 8.38 -7.57 -3.47
N ALA A 344 8.35 -8.53 -4.39
CA ALA A 344 9.54 -9.24 -4.85
C ALA A 344 10.53 -8.31 -5.57
N GLU A 345 10.04 -7.47 -6.50
CA GLU A 345 10.88 -6.55 -7.30
C GLU A 345 11.69 -5.58 -6.45
N ARG A 346 11.20 -5.20 -5.27
CA ARG A 346 11.97 -4.35 -4.35
C ARG A 346 13.24 -5.01 -3.86
N TRP A 347 13.22 -6.33 -3.63
CA TRP A 347 14.36 -7.08 -3.11
C TRP A 347 15.39 -7.37 -4.20
N LYS A 348 14.93 -7.64 -5.41
CA LYS A 348 15.79 -7.78 -6.59
C LYS A 348 16.67 -6.55 -6.85
N CYS A 349 16.18 -5.36 -6.52
CA CYS A 349 16.94 -4.12 -6.69
C CYS A 349 17.79 -3.73 -5.47
N LEU A 350 17.83 -4.53 -4.40
CA LEU A 350 18.69 -4.28 -3.25
C LEU A 350 20.13 -4.69 -3.55
N GLY A 351 21.08 -3.88 -3.12
CA GLY A 351 22.47 -4.34 -3.01
C GLY A 351 22.62 -5.37 -1.89
N ASN A 352 23.65 -6.22 -1.98
CA ASN A 352 23.91 -7.32 -1.03
C ASN A 352 23.93 -6.85 0.44
N ASP A 353 24.58 -5.73 0.74
CA ASP A 353 24.64 -5.19 2.10
C ASP A 353 23.25 -4.83 2.65
N ALA A 354 22.40 -4.25 1.79
CA ALA A 354 21.05 -3.87 2.18
C ALA A 354 20.16 -5.09 2.39
N ALA A 355 20.28 -6.12 1.53
CA ALA A 355 19.55 -7.37 1.69
C ALA A 355 19.96 -8.11 2.98
N LEU A 356 21.27 -8.25 3.22
CA LEU A 356 21.81 -8.86 4.43
C LEU A 356 21.34 -8.12 5.70
N HIS A 357 21.37 -6.79 5.69
CA HIS A 357 20.88 -5.98 6.79
C HIS A 357 19.38 -6.21 7.06
N ASN A 358 18.55 -6.39 6.03
CA ASN A 358 17.14 -6.72 6.24
C ASN A 358 16.95 -8.12 6.83
N PHE A 359 17.75 -9.11 6.44
CA PHE A 359 17.72 -10.44 7.08
C PHE A 359 18.13 -10.37 8.56
N ASP A 360 19.17 -9.61 8.90
CA ASP A 360 19.55 -9.36 10.29
C ASP A 360 18.43 -8.67 11.07
N LEU A 361 17.74 -7.67 10.49
CA LEU A 361 16.58 -7.04 11.13
C LEU A 361 15.41 -8.00 11.34
N HIS A 362 15.20 -8.96 10.43
CA HIS A 362 14.21 -10.02 10.61
C HIS A 362 14.61 -10.96 11.76
N ALA A 363 15.88 -11.32 11.84
CA ALA A 363 16.43 -12.12 12.93
C ALA A 363 16.28 -11.38 14.27
N PHE A 364 16.65 -10.10 14.35
CA PHE A 364 16.52 -9.31 15.58
C PHE A 364 15.08 -9.14 16.03
N ARG A 365 14.12 -9.00 15.11
CA ARG A 365 12.69 -8.99 15.45
C ARG A 365 12.25 -10.31 16.08
N ALA A 366 12.64 -11.43 15.49
CA ALA A 366 12.28 -12.74 16.02
C ALA A 366 12.99 -13.04 17.35
N ALA A 367 14.25 -12.63 17.49
CA ALA A 367 14.99 -12.76 18.74
C ALA A 367 14.40 -11.85 19.84
N PHE A 368 13.93 -10.65 19.48
CA PHE A 368 13.25 -9.78 20.43
C PHE A 368 11.89 -10.35 20.86
N GLN A 369 11.18 -11.06 19.97
CA GLN A 369 9.99 -11.82 20.35
C GLN A 369 10.31 -12.88 21.44
N MET A 370 11.48 -13.52 21.38
CA MET A 370 11.94 -14.43 22.44
C MET A 370 12.19 -13.69 23.76
N VAL A 371 12.76 -12.48 23.71
CA VAL A 371 12.93 -11.64 24.92
C VAL A 371 11.58 -11.34 25.57
N LEU A 372 10.59 -10.89 24.78
CA LEU A 372 9.24 -10.63 25.31
C LEU A 372 8.60 -11.90 25.87
N PHE A 373 8.76 -13.02 25.18
CA PHE A 373 8.18 -14.28 25.61
C PHE A 373 8.77 -14.78 26.94
N GLU A 374 10.09 -14.69 27.13
CA GLU A 374 10.73 -15.20 28.34
C GLU A 374 10.62 -14.24 29.53
N TYR A 375 10.66 -12.93 29.30
CA TYR A 375 10.77 -11.94 30.38
C TYR A 375 9.52 -11.07 30.58
N PHE A 376 8.62 -10.98 29.59
CA PHE A 376 7.44 -10.10 29.61
C PHE A 376 6.21 -10.76 28.97
N PRO A 377 5.80 -11.97 29.38
CA PRO A 377 4.70 -12.71 28.76
C PRO A 377 3.37 -11.92 28.76
N GLU A 378 3.11 -11.10 29.77
CA GLU A 378 1.93 -10.23 29.89
C GLU A 378 1.82 -9.20 28.75
N VAL A 379 2.96 -8.79 28.19
CA VAL A 379 2.99 -7.87 27.05
C VAL A 379 2.50 -8.57 25.79
N LEU A 380 2.76 -9.86 25.64
CA LEU A 380 2.30 -10.65 24.50
C LEU A 380 0.80 -10.95 24.57
N GLU A 381 0.20 -10.98 25.75
CA GLU A 381 -1.26 -11.10 25.93
C GLU A 381 -2.00 -9.87 25.41
N SER A 382 -1.46 -8.67 25.64
CA SER A 382 -2.04 -7.40 25.17
C SER A 382 -1.60 -7.02 23.75
N ASN A 383 -0.38 -7.38 23.36
CA ASN A 383 0.23 -7.01 22.08
C ASN A 383 1.04 -8.21 21.55
N PRO A 384 0.42 -9.14 20.80
CA PRO A 384 1.06 -10.40 20.43
C PRO A 384 2.28 -10.25 19.48
N SER A 385 2.49 -9.06 18.91
CA SER A 385 3.58 -8.78 17.99
C SER A 385 3.98 -7.31 17.98
N ILE A 386 5.29 -7.01 17.94
CA ILE A 386 5.78 -5.65 17.72
C ILE A 386 5.92 -5.37 16.22
N GLY A 387 5.13 -4.40 15.74
CA GLY A 387 5.09 -4.00 14.33
C GLY A 387 6.31 -3.21 13.84
N ARG A 388 6.33 -2.90 12.54
CA ARG A 388 7.33 -2.00 11.95
C ARG A 388 7.14 -0.57 12.45
N GLN A 389 8.23 0.20 12.54
CA GLN A 389 8.15 1.65 12.80
C GLN A 389 7.34 2.35 11.70
N GLY A 390 6.58 3.39 12.06
CA GLY A 390 5.83 4.20 11.11
C GLY A 390 6.72 4.98 10.15
N LYS A 391 6.25 5.19 8.91
CA LYS A 391 6.99 5.93 7.86
C LYS A 391 7.35 7.36 8.28
N ALA A 392 6.50 8.02 9.08
CA ALA A 392 6.73 9.38 9.56
C ALA A 392 7.92 9.46 10.54
N LEU A 393 8.00 8.52 11.48
CA LEU A 393 9.07 8.42 12.46
C LEU A 393 10.43 8.15 11.78
N ARG A 394 10.45 7.25 10.78
CA ARG A 394 11.66 6.99 9.97
C ARG A 394 12.13 8.24 9.23
N ARG A 395 11.22 8.99 8.59
CA ARG A 395 11.55 10.24 7.89
C ARG A 395 12.08 11.32 8.83
N GLN A 396 11.65 11.33 10.09
CA GLN A 396 12.15 12.27 11.09
C GLN A 396 13.57 11.89 11.55
N GLN A 397 13.82 10.61 11.79
CA GLN A 397 15.15 10.11 12.16
C GLN A 397 16.16 10.29 11.02
N GLN A 398 15.78 9.98 9.78
CA GLN A 398 16.67 10.13 8.62
C GLN A 398 17.03 11.59 8.35
N ARG A 399 16.10 12.54 8.63
CA ARG A 399 16.41 13.98 8.62
C ARG A 399 17.39 14.36 9.73
N ARG A 400 17.19 13.89 10.97
CA ARG A 400 18.12 14.15 12.09
C ARG A 400 19.53 13.62 11.80
N ILE A 401 19.64 12.48 11.11
CA ILE A 401 20.93 11.88 10.72
C ILE A 401 21.62 12.70 9.61
N ILE A 402 20.85 13.21 8.64
CA ILE A 402 21.39 14.10 7.59
C ILE A 402 21.80 15.47 8.16
N GLU A 403 21.12 15.93 9.23
CA GLU A 403 21.42 17.19 9.93
C GLU A 403 22.60 17.08 10.93
N SER A 404 23.20 15.89 11.12
CA SER A 404 24.44 15.71 11.88
C SER A 404 25.55 15.17 10.97
N PRO A 405 26.56 15.98 10.56
CA PRO A 405 27.62 16.40 11.48
C PRO A 405 28.21 17.80 11.17
N LEU A 406 27.95 18.78 12.03
CA LEU A 406 28.73 20.03 12.12
C LEU A 406 28.53 20.59 13.54
N CYS A 407 29.15 19.96 14.54
CA CYS A 407 29.42 20.59 15.83
C CYS A 407 30.37 19.73 16.67
N SER A 408 31.66 19.83 16.38
CA SER A 408 32.71 19.63 17.38
C SER A 408 33.52 20.93 17.45
N GLY A 409 33.29 21.72 18.49
CA GLY A 409 34.00 22.98 18.72
C GLY A 409 33.31 23.81 19.81
N SER A 410 34.06 24.17 20.84
CA SER A 410 33.65 24.62 22.19
C SER A 410 32.93 25.98 22.34
N CYS A 411 32.12 26.03 23.41
CA CYS A 411 31.98 27.11 24.42
C CYS A 411 31.27 28.46 24.15
N THR A 412 30.34 28.73 25.08
CA THR A 412 29.85 30.00 25.67
C THR A 412 28.82 30.88 24.93
N SER A 413 27.83 31.29 25.72
CA SER A 413 26.54 31.99 25.48
C SER A 413 26.65 33.52 25.24
N PRO A 414 25.56 34.34 25.29
CA PRO A 414 24.32 34.37 24.50
C PRO A 414 23.93 35.81 24.02
N TRP A 415 23.54 36.06 22.76
CA TRP A 415 22.49 37.04 22.38
C TRP A 415 22.26 37.17 20.87
N SER A 416 20.99 37.46 20.54
CA SER A 416 20.45 38.39 19.53
C SER A 416 20.49 38.07 18.03
N SER A 417 19.27 37.98 17.48
CA SER A 417 18.71 38.71 16.33
C SER A 417 19.25 38.51 14.91
N ASP A 418 18.25 38.35 14.04
CA ASP A 418 18.16 38.86 12.66
C ASP A 418 18.34 37.91 11.47
N TRP A 419 17.22 37.87 10.76
CA TRP A 419 16.93 37.40 9.42
C TRP A 419 17.81 38.10 8.37
N LYS A 420 18.45 37.34 7.45
CA LYS A 420 18.52 37.68 6.01
C LYS A 420 19.14 36.60 5.12
N ASN A 421 18.51 36.48 3.95
CA ASN A 421 18.83 35.66 2.79
C ASN A 421 20.31 35.74 2.34
N SER A 422 20.84 34.61 1.84
CA SER A 422 21.49 34.64 0.53
C SER A 422 21.44 33.28 -0.17
N LYS A 423 21.15 33.34 -1.47
CA LYS A 423 21.18 32.24 -2.43
C LYS A 423 22.63 31.82 -2.67
N MET A 424 22.90 30.52 -2.75
CA MET A 424 23.84 30.00 -3.74
C MET A 424 23.32 28.69 -4.33
N ASN A 425 23.38 28.65 -5.66
CA ASN A 425 23.14 27.50 -6.51
C ASN A 425 24.20 26.43 -6.24
N GLU A 426 23.78 25.19 -6.02
CA GLU A 426 24.58 24.02 -6.37
C GLU A 426 23.65 22.84 -6.67
N SER A 427 23.82 22.31 -7.87
CA SER A 427 23.12 21.16 -8.45
C SER A 427 23.51 19.85 -7.78
N PRO A 428 22.58 18.97 -7.35
CA PRO A 428 22.93 17.62 -6.96
C PRO A 428 22.75 16.64 -8.11
N ASN A 429 23.86 15.98 -8.44
CA ASN A 429 23.97 14.77 -9.24
C ASN A 429 22.88 13.75 -8.88
N ASP A 430 22.22 13.21 -9.91
CA ASP A 430 21.26 12.12 -9.84
C ASP A 430 21.87 10.87 -9.17
N LYS A 431 21.37 10.53 -7.98
CA LYS A 431 21.44 9.17 -7.43
C LYS A 431 20.04 8.68 -7.08
N CYS A 432 19.75 7.50 -7.61
CA CYS A 432 18.48 6.81 -7.70
C CYS A 432 17.59 6.87 -6.43
N GLY A 433 16.37 7.38 -6.57
CA GLY A 433 15.39 7.60 -5.49
C GLY A 433 14.60 6.36 -5.08
N LEU A 434 15.26 5.31 -4.58
CA LEU A 434 14.64 4.03 -4.21
C LEU A 434 14.40 3.82 -2.69
N ALA A 435 14.72 4.80 -1.84
CA ALA A 435 14.87 4.60 -0.39
C ALA A 435 13.65 4.92 0.50
N SER A 436 12.41 4.94 -0.01
CA SER A 436 11.28 5.50 0.78
C SER A 436 10.49 4.51 1.66
N ASP A 437 10.79 3.21 1.64
CA ASP A 437 10.08 2.20 2.44
C ASP A 437 10.96 1.10 3.08
N ILE A 438 12.29 1.19 2.94
CA ILE A 438 13.22 0.25 3.59
C ILE A 438 13.33 0.63 5.07
N ASP A 439 13.45 -0.38 5.95
CA ASP A 439 13.58 -0.20 7.39
C ASP A 439 14.99 0.28 7.77
N THR A 440 15.46 1.36 7.16
CA THR A 440 16.79 1.95 7.40
C THR A 440 16.77 2.85 8.64
N SER A 441 16.14 2.42 9.73
CA SER A 441 16.11 3.16 11.00
C SER A 441 17.46 3.13 11.74
N MET A 442 18.42 2.33 11.26
CA MET A 442 19.76 2.19 11.82
C MET A 442 20.79 2.39 10.70
N THR A 443 20.98 3.63 10.24
CA THR A 443 22.13 3.97 9.40
C THR A 443 23.38 3.96 10.29
N PHE A 444 24.18 2.89 10.22
CA PHE A 444 25.53 2.90 10.79
C PHE A 444 26.44 3.64 9.81
N SER A 445 27.13 4.67 10.30
CA SER A 445 28.06 5.49 9.51
C SER A 445 29.21 4.62 9.02
N HIS A 446 29.26 4.31 7.73
CA HIS A 446 30.48 3.83 7.09
C HIS A 446 31.41 5.03 6.89
N HIS A 447 32.33 5.24 7.81
CA HIS A 447 33.48 6.09 7.54
C HIS A 447 34.43 5.35 6.61
N SER A 448 34.50 5.81 5.36
CA SER A 448 35.48 5.38 4.36
C SER A 448 36.88 5.78 4.83
N GLY A 449 37.64 4.81 5.34
CA GLY A 449 39.03 5.01 5.70
C GLY A 449 39.76 3.70 5.98
N GLY A 450 40.64 3.30 5.07
CA GLY A 450 41.74 2.36 5.35
C GLY A 450 41.47 0.90 4.97
N LYS A 451 42.51 0.28 4.41
CA LYS A 451 42.57 -1.05 3.78
C LYS A 451 42.33 -2.22 4.74
N ASP A 452 41.76 -3.29 4.18
CA ASP A 452 41.91 -4.72 4.51
C ASP A 452 41.97 -5.12 5.99
N GLU A 453 40.79 -5.31 6.58
CA GLU A 453 40.43 -6.44 7.45
C GLU A 453 38.90 -6.35 7.67
N ALA A 454 38.15 -7.38 7.29
CA ALA A 454 36.70 -7.41 7.39
C ALA A 454 36.27 -7.35 8.87
N LYS A 455 35.98 -6.14 9.37
CA LYS A 455 35.36 -5.94 10.69
C LYS A 455 33.97 -6.57 10.68
N THR A 456 33.87 -7.80 11.15
CA THR A 456 32.61 -8.42 11.55
C THR A 456 31.96 -7.48 12.57
N VAL A 457 30.88 -6.81 12.17
CA VAL A 457 30.05 -6.05 13.11
C VAL A 457 29.55 -7.05 14.15
N ASP A 458 29.81 -6.77 15.43
CA ASP A 458 29.31 -7.60 16.53
C ASP A 458 27.78 -7.63 16.50
N LYS A 459 27.22 -8.73 15.97
CA LYS A 459 25.77 -8.93 15.82
C LYS A 459 25.06 -8.89 17.16
N TYR A 460 25.72 -9.34 18.23
CA TYR A 460 25.16 -9.29 19.58
C TYR A 460 24.96 -7.84 20.04
N SER A 461 25.96 -6.98 19.88
CA SER A 461 25.82 -5.55 20.19
C SER A 461 24.68 -4.88 19.40
N ALA A 462 24.50 -5.24 18.13
CA ALA A 462 23.41 -4.72 17.31
C ALA A 462 22.04 -5.22 17.80
N PHE A 463 21.93 -6.52 18.14
CA PHE A 463 20.75 -7.11 18.73
C PHE A 463 20.38 -6.46 20.07
N MET A 464 21.34 -6.28 20.97
CA MET A 464 21.12 -5.64 22.27
C MET A 464 20.56 -4.22 22.12
N LYS A 465 21.16 -3.41 21.23
CA LYS A 465 20.64 -2.08 20.88
C LYS A 465 19.22 -2.14 20.31
N PHE A 466 18.92 -3.13 19.48
CA PHE A 466 17.58 -3.34 18.94
C PHE A 466 16.55 -3.59 20.06
N CYS A 467 16.88 -4.49 21.00
CA CYS A 467 16.03 -4.82 22.14
C CYS A 467 15.80 -3.65 23.08
N GLN A 468 16.85 -2.89 23.44
CA GLN A 468 16.73 -1.71 24.28
C GLN A 468 15.78 -0.66 23.67
N ASN A 469 15.91 -0.41 22.36
CA ASN A 469 15.00 0.47 21.63
C ASN A 469 13.56 -0.08 21.57
N GLY A 470 13.41 -1.39 21.48
CA GLY A 470 12.11 -2.07 21.49
C GLY A 470 11.40 -1.93 22.84
N LEU A 471 12.09 -2.25 23.94
CA LEU A 471 11.55 -2.15 25.31
C LEU A 471 11.21 -0.70 25.68
N SER A 472 12.08 0.25 25.34
CA SER A 472 11.83 1.68 25.59
C SER A 472 10.56 2.19 24.90
N ARG A 473 10.10 1.58 23.82
CA ARG A 473 8.87 1.98 23.12
C ARG A 473 7.61 1.34 23.67
N LEU A 474 7.78 0.25 24.40
CA LEU A 474 6.71 -0.39 25.14
C LEU A 474 6.60 0.19 26.56
N ASP A 475 7.39 1.21 26.87
CA ASP A 475 7.54 1.79 28.21
C ASP A 475 7.92 0.74 29.28
N ILE A 476 8.68 -0.29 28.86
CA ILE A 476 9.17 -1.36 29.72
C ILE A 476 10.60 -1.04 30.17
N LYS A 477 10.90 -1.31 31.45
CA LYS A 477 12.25 -1.16 32.00
C LYS A 477 13.24 -2.06 31.25
N SER A 478 14.44 -1.55 30.99
CA SER A 478 15.49 -2.33 30.32
C SER A 478 15.90 -3.53 31.17
N LEU A 479 16.14 -4.65 30.52
CA LEU A 479 16.77 -5.83 31.13
C LEU A 479 18.28 -5.62 31.33
N HIS A 480 18.91 -6.52 32.09
CA HIS A 480 20.36 -6.56 32.20
C HIS A 480 20.98 -7.16 30.94
N ASP A 481 22.21 -6.75 30.61
CA ASP A 481 22.91 -7.26 29.42
C ASP A 481 23.02 -8.80 29.40
N ASN A 482 23.12 -9.43 30.58
CA ASN A 482 23.15 -10.89 30.71
C ASN A 482 21.85 -11.58 30.24
N ASP A 483 20.70 -10.92 30.35
CA ASP A 483 19.42 -11.45 29.89
C ASP A 483 19.39 -11.49 28.35
N PHE A 484 19.83 -10.40 27.70
CA PHE A 484 19.97 -10.36 26.24
C PHE A 484 20.98 -11.38 25.74
N LEU A 485 22.12 -11.54 26.42
CA LEU A 485 23.13 -12.53 26.06
C LEU A 485 22.60 -13.97 26.14
N THR A 486 21.78 -14.26 27.15
CA THR A 486 21.15 -15.57 27.32
C THR A 486 20.23 -15.90 26.15
N ILE A 487 19.39 -14.94 25.72
CA ILE A 487 18.53 -15.11 24.55
C ILE A 487 19.36 -15.21 23.27
N TRP A 488 20.37 -14.36 23.09
CA TRP A 488 21.20 -14.36 21.89
C TRP A 488 21.88 -15.72 21.67
N LYS A 489 22.48 -16.29 22.72
CA LYS A 489 23.12 -17.62 22.65
C LYS A 489 22.16 -18.74 22.23
N LYS A 490 20.87 -18.64 22.57
CA LYS A 490 19.85 -19.61 22.15
C LYS A 490 19.52 -19.50 20.66
N VAL A 491 19.46 -18.28 20.11
CA VAL A 491 18.97 -18.03 18.75
C VAL A 491 20.07 -17.89 17.70
N GLU A 492 21.27 -17.46 18.10
CA GLU A 492 22.42 -17.20 17.22
C GLU A 492 22.71 -18.34 16.22
N PRO A 493 22.73 -19.63 16.63
CA PRO A 493 22.99 -20.74 15.71
C PRO A 493 21.98 -20.86 14.56
N PHE A 494 20.78 -20.30 14.72
CA PHE A 494 19.68 -20.37 13.76
C PHE A 494 19.47 -19.08 12.98
N THR A 495 20.22 -18.00 13.28
CA THR A 495 20.05 -16.70 12.62
C THR A 495 20.28 -16.77 11.11
N GLY A 496 21.21 -17.62 10.64
CA GLY A 496 21.47 -17.86 9.22
C GLY A 496 20.28 -18.47 8.47
N LEU A 497 19.33 -19.11 9.16
CA LEU A 497 18.16 -19.73 8.54
C LEU A 497 17.03 -18.73 8.25
N VAL A 498 17.10 -17.52 8.84
CA VAL A 498 16.06 -16.48 8.69
C VAL A 498 15.96 -16.01 7.25
N GLY A 499 17.09 -15.73 6.59
CA GLY A 499 17.13 -15.30 5.19
C GLY A 499 16.47 -16.31 4.24
N PRO A 500 16.95 -17.57 4.21
CA PRO A 500 16.35 -18.65 3.44
C PRO A 500 14.83 -18.82 3.64
N TYR A 501 14.40 -18.94 4.90
CA TYR A 501 12.98 -19.11 5.22
C TYR A 501 12.16 -17.90 4.76
N TRP A 502 12.65 -16.70 5.03
CA TRP A 502 11.99 -15.47 4.61
C TRP A 502 11.89 -15.39 3.09
N SER A 503 12.94 -15.75 2.35
CA SER A 503 12.96 -15.68 0.88
C SER A 503 11.95 -16.63 0.25
N ILE A 504 11.89 -17.89 0.70
CA ILE A 504 10.87 -18.85 0.23
C ILE A 504 9.47 -18.30 0.52
N ARG A 505 9.24 -17.79 1.74
CA ARG A 505 7.95 -17.21 2.10
C ARG A 505 7.62 -15.99 1.23
N ALA A 506 8.56 -15.08 1.02
CA ALA A 506 8.38 -13.87 0.24
C ALA A 506 8.03 -14.16 -1.24
N ALA A 507 8.47 -15.31 -1.78
CA ALA A 507 8.08 -15.75 -3.11
C ALA A 507 6.56 -15.96 -3.27
N LEU A 508 5.83 -16.28 -2.20
CA LEU A 508 4.37 -16.41 -2.24
C LEU A 508 3.63 -15.06 -2.35
N GLY A 509 4.29 -13.94 -2.01
CA GLY A 509 3.66 -12.61 -2.00
C GLY A 509 3.00 -12.22 -3.32
N PRO A 510 3.70 -12.27 -4.47
CA PRO A 510 3.11 -11.99 -5.78
C PRO A 510 1.90 -12.87 -6.14
N LEU A 511 1.91 -14.14 -5.72
CA LEU A 511 0.83 -15.08 -5.97
C LEU A 511 -0.41 -14.76 -5.13
N LEU A 512 -0.21 -14.43 -3.84
CA LEU A 512 -1.28 -14.02 -2.95
C LEU A 512 -1.91 -12.68 -3.38
N GLU A 513 -1.10 -11.73 -3.85
CA GLU A 513 -1.64 -10.52 -4.46
C GLU A 513 -2.43 -10.84 -5.74
N THR A 514 -1.94 -11.73 -6.60
CA THR A 514 -2.69 -12.18 -7.79
C THR A 514 -4.05 -12.75 -7.38
N PHE A 515 -4.10 -13.61 -6.36
CA PHE A 515 -5.35 -14.19 -5.89
C PHE A 515 -6.34 -13.12 -5.41
N LEU A 516 -5.90 -12.18 -4.58
CA LEU A 516 -6.74 -11.07 -4.10
C LEU A 516 -7.26 -10.18 -5.24
N LEU A 517 -6.47 -9.98 -6.29
CA LEU A 517 -6.86 -9.19 -7.45
C LEU A 517 -7.84 -9.95 -8.36
N LEU A 518 -7.62 -11.25 -8.57
CA LEU A 518 -8.54 -12.10 -9.34
C LEU A 518 -9.91 -12.23 -8.65
N ASP A 519 -9.95 -12.31 -7.31
CA ASP A 519 -11.22 -12.27 -6.56
C ASP A 519 -12.04 -11.00 -6.86
N ARG A 520 -11.37 -9.84 -6.87
CA ARG A 520 -12.00 -8.55 -7.16
C ARG A 520 -12.45 -8.44 -8.62
N LEU A 521 -11.64 -8.95 -9.55
CA LEU A 521 -12.01 -9.01 -10.97
C LEU A 521 -13.21 -9.92 -11.17
N LEU A 522 -13.21 -11.12 -10.56
CA LEU A 522 -14.29 -12.08 -10.65
C LEU A 522 -15.60 -11.50 -10.11
N PHE A 523 -15.57 -10.76 -8.99
CA PHE A 523 -16.74 -10.07 -8.44
C PHE A 523 -17.43 -9.15 -9.45
N LEU A 524 -16.65 -8.47 -10.30
CA LEU A 524 -17.17 -7.63 -11.38
C LEU A 524 -17.66 -8.49 -12.56
N GLN A 525 -16.88 -9.48 -12.98
CA GLN A 525 -17.24 -10.37 -14.10
C GLN A 525 -18.50 -11.20 -13.83
N GLU A 526 -18.80 -11.49 -12.56
CA GLU A 526 -20.03 -12.16 -12.13
C GLU A 526 -21.32 -11.37 -12.42
N GLN A 527 -21.22 -10.10 -12.81
CA GLN A 527 -22.35 -9.29 -13.25
C GLN A 527 -22.73 -9.53 -14.73
N GLY A 528 -21.99 -10.39 -15.44
CA GLY A 528 -22.24 -10.73 -16.84
C GLY A 528 -22.04 -9.53 -17.77
N ASP A 529 -22.81 -9.50 -18.86
CA ASP A 529 -22.65 -8.52 -19.95
C ASP A 529 -23.09 -7.09 -19.58
N ALA A 530 -23.54 -6.85 -18.35
CA ALA A 530 -23.96 -5.52 -17.88
C ALA A 530 -22.78 -4.56 -17.62
N LEU A 531 -21.56 -5.08 -17.58
CA LEU A 531 -20.36 -4.28 -17.41
C LEU A 531 -19.15 -4.93 -18.10
N GLU A 532 -18.21 -4.09 -18.49
CA GLU A 532 -16.87 -4.51 -18.92
C GLU A 532 -15.91 -4.34 -17.73
N ALA A 533 -15.11 -5.38 -17.44
CA ALA A 533 -14.10 -5.35 -16.40
C ALA A 533 -12.76 -5.87 -16.92
N LEU A 534 -11.69 -5.16 -16.58
CA LEU A 534 -10.33 -5.45 -17.01
C LEU A 534 -9.35 -5.27 -15.85
N MET A 535 -8.36 -6.14 -15.78
CA MET A 535 -7.22 -6.02 -14.89
C MET A 535 -5.94 -5.94 -15.71
N LEU A 536 -5.09 -4.95 -15.44
CA LEU A 536 -3.84 -4.74 -16.19
C LEU A 536 -2.71 -4.16 -15.33
N PRO A 537 -1.44 -4.47 -15.64
CA PRO A 537 -0.28 -3.85 -15.04
C PRO A 537 -0.09 -2.44 -15.62
N LEU A 538 -0.44 -1.43 -14.84
CA LEU A 538 -0.41 -0.02 -15.24
C LEU A 538 0.96 0.64 -15.03
N PHE A 539 1.66 0.30 -13.96
CA PHE A 539 2.91 0.95 -13.57
C PHE A 539 4.13 0.06 -13.80
N ASP A 540 5.30 0.69 -13.96
CA ASP A 540 6.59 0.02 -13.77
C ASP A 540 6.66 -0.59 -12.36
N PRO A 541 6.79 -1.92 -12.23
CA PRO A 541 6.79 -2.61 -10.94
C PRO A 541 8.04 -2.30 -10.10
N VAL A 542 9.13 -1.80 -10.68
CA VAL A 542 10.33 -1.35 -9.95
C VAL A 542 10.05 -0.03 -9.24
N LEU A 543 9.41 0.93 -9.92
CA LEU A 543 9.07 2.24 -9.37
C LEU A 543 7.84 2.17 -8.45
N SER A 544 6.80 1.46 -8.88
CA SER A 544 5.59 1.23 -8.09
C SER A 544 5.22 -0.25 -8.08
N PRO A 545 5.58 -0.99 -7.03
CA PRO A 545 5.28 -2.41 -6.95
C PRO A 545 3.79 -2.78 -6.94
N ARG A 546 2.93 -1.85 -6.48
CA ARG A 546 1.47 -2.00 -6.59
C ARG A 546 1.06 -1.51 -7.94
N ASN A 547 1.41 -2.32 -8.94
CA ASN A 547 1.40 -1.90 -10.33
C ASN A 547 0.13 -2.30 -11.09
N MET A 548 -0.80 -3.00 -10.44
CA MET A 548 -2.03 -3.49 -11.06
C MET A 548 -3.17 -2.50 -10.85
N VAL A 549 -3.96 -2.29 -11.91
CA VAL A 549 -5.24 -1.57 -11.84
C VAL A 549 -6.38 -2.51 -12.21
N ILE A 550 -7.49 -2.40 -11.49
CA ILE A 550 -8.77 -2.96 -11.88
C ILE A 550 -9.63 -1.81 -12.38
N PHE A 551 -10.06 -1.90 -13.63
CA PHE A 551 -10.97 -0.97 -14.26
C PHE A 551 -12.27 -1.69 -14.58
N ALA A 552 -13.41 -1.04 -14.36
CA ALA A 552 -14.67 -1.48 -14.92
C ALA A 552 -15.54 -0.30 -15.36
N ARG A 553 -16.37 -0.52 -16.39
CA ARG A 553 -17.39 0.42 -16.85
C ARG A 553 -18.70 -0.30 -17.13
N LYS A 554 -19.82 0.38 -16.90
CA LYS A 554 -21.15 -0.13 -17.27
C LYS A 554 -21.35 0.06 -18.78
N THR A 555 -21.90 -0.95 -19.43
CA THR A 555 -22.23 -0.93 -20.87
C THR A 555 -23.45 -0.08 -21.17
#